data_AF-A0A2Z4FL29-F1
#
_entry.id   AF-A0A2Z4FL29-F1
#
_cell.length_a   1.000
_cell.length_b   1.000
_cell.length_c   1.000
_cell.angle_alpha   90.00
_cell.angle_beta   90.00
_cell.angle_gamma   90.00
#
_symmetry.space_group_name_H-M   'P 1'
#
loop_
_entity.id
_entity.type
_entity.pdbx_description
1 polymer ?
#
loop_
_entity_poly.entity_id
_entity_poly.type
_entity_poly.pdbx_seq_one_letter_code
_entity_poly.pdbx_strand_id
1 'polypeptide(L)' 'MIYEILGLIFVASTMVFFYQCIMFLAEKDYIAGFATLAIGFIVLRGGIEMGKMALLLRRERSA' A
#
# COMPACT_ATOMS: atom_id res chain seq x y z
N MET A 1 -8.37 -2.25 15.60
CA MET A 1 -8.82 -0.91 15.19
C MET A 1 -7.74 -0.07 14.52
N ILE A 2 -6.76 0.54 15.23
CA ILE A 2 -5.78 1.46 14.59
C ILE A 2 -5.01 0.78 13.44
N TYR A 3 -4.47 -0.41 13.66
CA TYR A 3 -3.73 -1.15 12.64
C TYR A 3 -4.59 -1.62 11.45
N GLU A 4 -5.88 -1.89 11.68
CA GLU A 4 -6.82 -2.23 10.58
C GLU A 4 -7.11 -1.00 9.72
N ILE A 5 -7.34 0.16 10.34
CA ILE A 5 -7.57 1.42 9.64
C ILE A 5 -6.32 1.81 8.84
N LEU A 6 -5.14 1.72 9.45
CA LEU A 6 -3.87 1.96 8.77
C LEU A 6 -3.68 1.01 7.59
N GLY A 7 -3.91 -0.30 7.78
CA GLY A 7 -3.85 -1.28 6.69
C GLY A 7 -4.79 -0.91 5.54
N LEU A 8 -6.01 -0.48 5.84
CA LEU A 8 -7.01 -0.09 4.84
C LEU A 8 -6.60 1.19 4.10
N ILE A 9 -6.05 2.19 4.79
CA ILE A 9 -5.49 3.41 4.17
C ILE A 9 -4.34 3.06 3.24
N PHE A 10 -3.44 2.17 3.66
CA PHE A 10 -2.33 1.72 2.83
C PHE A 10 -2.83 1.03 1.55
N VAL A 11 -3.80 0.13 1.67
CA VAL A 11 -4.42 -0.53 0.50
C VAL A 11 -5.08 0.49 -0.43
N ALA A 12 -5.86 1.43 0.11
CA ALA A 12 -6.51 2.48 -0.67
C ALA A 12 -5.49 3.39 -1.39
N SER A 13 -4.42 3.77 -0.70
CA SER A 13 -3.34 4.57 -1.29
C SER A 13 -2.62 3.84 -2.44
N THR A 14 -2.55 2.51 -2.38
CA THR A 14 -1.93 1.71 -3.45
C THR A 14 -2.69 1.85 -4.77
N MET A 15 -4.03 1.94 -4.74
CA MET A 15 -4.83 2.20 -5.94
C MET A 15 -4.52 3.57 -6.57
N VAL A 16 -4.28 4.59 -5.74
CA VAL A 16 -3.93 5.94 -6.22
C VAL A 16 -2.55 5.94 -6.89
N PHE A 17 -1.56 5.29 -6.28
CA PHE A 17 -0.24 5.13 -6.90
C PHE A 17 -0.30 4.36 -8.22
N PHE A 18 -1.14 3.34 -8.31
CA PHE A 18 -1.34 2.60 -9.55
C PHE A 18 -1.94 3.48 -10.66
N TYR A 19 -2.94 4.31 -10.31
CA TYR A 19 -3.51 5.27 -11.25
C TYR A 19 -2.47 6.28 -11.74
N GLN A 20 -1.67 6.85 -10.84
CA GLN A 20 -0.57 7.76 -11.21
C GLN A 20 0.46 7.07 -12.10
N CYS A 21 0.82 5.82 -11.80
CA CYS A 21 1.74 5.05 -12.63
C CYS A 21 1.21 4.90 -14.07
N ILE A 22 -0.09 4.65 -14.26
CA ILE A 22 -0.70 4.57 -15.60
C ILE A 22 -0.66 5.95 -16.28
N MET A 23 -0.96 7.03 -15.56
CA MET A 23 -0.90 8.39 -16.10
C MET A 23 0.50 8.76 -16.57
N PHE A 24 1.55 8.51 -15.78
CA PHE A 24 2.93 8.76 -16.20
C PHE A 24 3.32 7.92 -17.41
N LEU A 25 2.84 6.66 -17.48
CA LEU A 25 3.08 5.81 -18.64
C LEU A 25 2.37 6.33 -19.90
N ALA A 26 1.16 6.89 -19.75
CA ALA A 26 0.41 7.51 -20.83
C ALA A 26 1.10 8.79 -21.35
N GLU A 27 1.74 9.54 -20.47
CA GLU A 27 2.55 10.73 -20.79
C GLU A 27 3.95 10.39 -21.34
N LYS A 28 4.29 9.08 -21.46
CA LYS A 28 5.61 8.56 -21.83
C LYS A 28 6.73 8.95 -20.85
N ASP A 29 6.38 9.34 -19.64
CA ASP A 29 7.34 9.53 -18.56
C ASP A 29 7.59 8.19 -17.85
N TYR A 30 8.47 7.39 -18.46
CA TYR A 30 8.82 6.08 -17.96
C TYR A 30 9.58 6.13 -16.63
N ILE A 31 10.31 7.21 -16.36
CA ILE A 31 11.08 7.37 -15.12
C ILE A 31 10.12 7.63 -13.97
N ALA A 32 9.21 8.59 -14.13
CA ALA A 32 8.17 8.85 -13.13
C ALA A 32 7.28 7.63 -12.94
N GLY A 33 6.89 6.94 -14.02
CA GLY A 33 6.13 5.69 -13.95
C GLY A 33 6.85 4.62 -13.11
N PHE A 34 8.13 4.36 -13.38
CA PHE A 34 8.91 3.37 -12.64
C PHE A 34 9.11 3.75 -11.17
N ALA A 35 9.40 5.03 -10.87
CA ALA A 35 9.54 5.53 -9.50
C ALA A 35 8.22 5.37 -8.73
N THR A 36 7.10 5.73 -9.35
CA THR A 36 5.76 5.62 -8.74
C THR A 36 5.40 4.17 -8.48
N LEU A 37 5.76 3.26 -9.38
CA LEU A 37 5.59 1.82 -9.19
C LEU A 37 6.41 1.30 -8.00
N ALA A 38 7.67 1.69 -7.88
CA ALA A 38 8.54 1.31 -6.77
C ALA A 38 8.00 1.82 -5.42
N ILE A 39 7.54 3.08 -5.37
CA ILE A 39 6.91 3.67 -4.17
C ILE A 39 5.63 2.91 -3.83
N GLY A 40 4.75 2.68 -4.82
CA GLY A 40 3.51 1.93 -4.63
C GLY A 40 3.77 0.51 -4.10
N PHE A 41 4.85 -0.15 -4.54
CA PHE A 41 5.24 -1.46 -4.02
C PHE A 41 5.69 -1.42 -2.57
N ILE A 42 6.47 -0.41 -2.16
CA ILE A 42 6.88 -0.21 -0.76
C ILE A 42 5.65 0.05 0.13
N VAL A 43 4.73 0.89 -0.34
CA VAL A 43 3.47 1.18 0.35
C VAL A 43 2.64 -0.11 0.52
N LEU A 44 2.45 -0.90 -0.55
CA LEU A 44 1.75 -2.18 -0.47
C LEU A 44 2.38 -3.12 0.58
N ARG A 45 3.71 -3.24 0.58
CA ARG A 45 4.46 -4.04 1.57
C ARG A 45 4.20 -3.57 2.99
N GLY A 46 4.27 -2.26 3.25
CA GLY A 46 3.95 -1.68 4.55
C GLY A 46 2.50 -1.98 5.00
N GLY A 47 1.53 -1.87 4.08
CA GLY A 47 0.14 -2.22 4.36
C GLY A 47 -0.05 -3.69 4.76
N ILE A 48 0.63 -4.61 4.07
CA ILE A 48 0.59 -6.05 4.39
C ILE A 48 1.18 -6.32 5.78
N GLU A 49 2.28 -5.67 6.14
CA GLU A 49 2.89 -5.83 7.47
C GLU A 49 1.98 -5.31 8.58
N MET A 50 1.35 -4.15 8.39
CA MET A 50 0.38 -3.60 9.34
C MET A 50 -0.84 -4.51 9.48
N GLY A 51 -1.34 -5.10 8.39
CA GLY A 51 -2.42 -6.08 8.42
C GLY A 51 -2.06 -7.36 9.17
N LYS A 52 -0.82 -7.86 8.98
CA LYS A 52 -0.30 -9.00 9.75
C LYS A 52 -0.21 -8.68 11.25
N MET A 53 0.29 -7.50 11.61
CA MET A 53 0.34 -7.04 13.01
C MET A 53 -1.07 -6.94 13.62
N ALA A 54 -2.05 -6.41 12.86
CA ALA A 54 -3.44 -6.36 13.30
C ALA A 54 -4.00 -7.75 13.62
N LEU A 55 -3.73 -8.74 12.75
CA LEU A 55 -4.15 -10.13 12.96
C LEU A 55 -3.47 -10.78 14.16
N LEU A 56 -2.16 -10.56 14.34
CA LEU A 56 -1.40 -11.09 15.48
C LEU A 56 -1.91 -10.53 16.81
N LEU A 57 -2.10 -9.22 16.91
CA LEU A 57 -2.67 -8.56 18.09
C LEU A 57 -4.09 -9.06 18.39
N ARG A 58 -4.89 -9.31 17.35
CA ARG A 58 -6.24 -9.87 17.50
C ARG A 58 -6.20 -11.31 18.02
N ARG A 59 -5.21 -12.11 17.58
CA ARG A 59 -4.99 -13.49 18.05
C ARG A 59 -4.53 -13.53 19.51
N GLU A 60 -3.57 -12.69 19.90
CA GLU A 60 -3.12 -12.59 21.30
C GLU A 60 -4.22 -12.13 22.25
N ARG A 61 -5.12 -11.25 21.80
CA ARG A 61 -6.28 -10.81 22.61
C ARG A 61 -7.33 -11.91 22.81
N SER A 62 -7.36 -12.94 21.95
CA SER A 62 -8.33 -14.05 22.02
C SER A 62 -7.79 -15.32 22.67
N ALA A 63 -6.51 -15.36 23.04
CA ALA A 63 -5.87 -16.44 23.80
C ALA A 63 -5.80 -16.08 25.29
#